data_AF-A0A0M0JS49-F1
#
_entry.id   AF-A0A0M0JS49-F1
#
_cell.length_a   1.000
_cell.length_b   1.000
_cell.length_c   1.000
_cell.angle_alpha   90.00
_cell.angle_beta   90.00
_cell.angle_gamma   90.00
#
_symmetry.space_group_name_H-M   'P 1'
#
loop_
_entity.id
_entity.type
_entity.pdbx_description
1 polymer ?
#
loop_
_entity_poly.entity_id
_entity_poly.type
_entity_poly.pdbx_seq_one_letter_code
_entity_poly.pdbx_strand_id
1 'polypeptide(L)'
;MQFTYEFLKEHGKDARTKHLRQPHDMQTLVSELWFAPYTRCRPNDSSGFEHVFVGEERHGKVIGLHNWIQFYLEEKKGKINYSGWVGKQDSDYNDDVHLVTVKFSWEDGADDEVEEKPMSTILCGSTVEFELAILTIVFLSGNQDGDNIFHLGSEKINVVCHPQRTRIGGAKIGTAYLEVAR
;
A
#
# COMPACT_ATOMS: atom_id res chain seq x y z
N MET A 1 -3.91 10.24 -11.64
CA MET A 1 -3.13 9.28 -12.45
C MET A 1 -2.43 9.89 -13.67
N GLN A 2 -2.94 10.96 -14.30
CA GLN A 2 -2.23 11.59 -15.44
C GLN A 2 -0.82 12.05 -15.07
N PHE A 3 -0.67 12.69 -13.90
CA PHE A 3 0.64 13.09 -13.37
C PHE A 3 1.59 11.89 -13.26
N THR A 4 1.13 10.78 -12.69
CA THR A 4 1.89 9.54 -12.55
C THR A 4 2.41 9.03 -13.89
N TYR A 5 1.57 9.06 -14.92
CA TYR A 5 1.94 8.63 -16.27
C TYR A 5 3.06 9.49 -16.85
N GLU A 6 2.94 10.82 -16.80
CA GLU A 6 3.98 11.71 -17.32
C GLU A 6 5.27 11.63 -16.50
N PHE A 7 5.16 11.56 -15.17
CA PHE A 7 6.31 11.39 -14.28
C PHE A 7 7.10 10.12 -14.60
N LEU A 8 6.41 8.98 -14.78
CA LEU A 8 7.08 7.70 -15.02
C LEU A 8 7.71 7.60 -16.41
N LYS A 9 7.18 8.33 -17.41
CA LYS A 9 7.82 8.43 -18.73
C LYS A 9 9.17 9.12 -18.66
N GLU A 10 9.29 10.15 -17.82
CA GLU A 10 10.51 10.95 -17.72
C GLU A 10 11.50 10.38 -16.68
N HIS A 11 11.00 9.88 -15.55
CA HIS A 11 11.81 9.55 -14.39
C HIS A 11 11.77 8.06 -13.99
N GLY A 12 11.00 7.24 -14.69
CA GLY A 12 10.90 5.81 -14.42
C GLY A 12 12.25 5.09 -14.60
N LYS A 13 12.61 4.26 -13.62
CA LYS A 13 13.85 3.46 -13.64
C LYS A 13 13.61 2.02 -14.10
N ASP A 14 12.40 1.51 -13.88
CA ASP A 14 11.99 0.18 -14.33
C ASP A 14 11.92 0.13 -15.86
N ALA A 15 12.43 -0.95 -16.48
CA ALA A 15 12.44 -1.08 -17.94
C ALA A 15 11.04 -0.97 -18.57
N ARG A 16 9.99 -1.35 -17.85
CA ARG A 16 8.59 -1.28 -18.30
C ARG A 16 8.14 0.16 -18.58
N THR A 17 8.70 1.16 -17.89
CA THR A 17 8.30 2.56 -18.09
C THR A 17 8.71 3.10 -19.46
N LYS A 18 9.74 2.51 -20.09
CA LYS A 18 10.20 2.86 -21.46
C LYS A 18 9.16 2.54 -22.54
N HIS A 19 8.15 1.74 -22.20
CA HIS A 19 7.08 1.34 -23.12
C HIS A 19 5.80 2.17 -22.95
N LEU A 20 5.79 3.18 -22.06
CA LEU A 20 4.65 4.06 -21.83
C LEU A 20 4.50 5.10 -22.95
N ARG A 21 3.82 4.73 -24.04
CA ARG A 21 3.61 5.60 -25.23
C ARG A 21 2.25 6.28 -25.21
N GLN A 22 1.25 5.63 -24.62
CA GLN A 22 -0.12 6.09 -24.53
C GLN A 22 -0.68 5.85 -23.12
N PRO A 23 -1.72 6.58 -22.69
CA PRO A 23 -2.37 6.34 -21.40
C PRO A 23 -2.83 4.89 -21.19
N HIS A 24 -3.19 4.19 -22.26
CA HIS A 24 -3.59 2.78 -22.19
C HIS A 24 -2.44 1.83 -21.79
N ASP A 25 -1.19 2.16 -22.15
CA ASP A 25 -0.01 1.38 -21.73
C ASP A 25 0.16 1.47 -20.20
N MET A 26 -0.11 2.64 -19.62
CA MET A 26 -0.10 2.84 -18.18
C MET A 26 -1.21 2.05 -17.50
N GLN A 27 -2.42 2.05 -18.06
CA GLN A 27 -3.52 1.25 -17.54
C GLN A 27 -3.16 -0.24 -17.51
N THR A 28 -2.56 -0.75 -18.59
CA THR A 28 -2.10 -2.15 -18.68
C THR A 28 -1.03 -2.42 -17.63
N LEU A 29 0.00 -1.57 -17.52
CA LEU A 29 1.08 -1.73 -16.55
C LEU A 29 0.57 -1.70 -15.11
N VAL A 30 -0.28 -0.73 -14.75
CA VAL A 30 -0.92 -0.66 -13.42
C VAL A 30 -1.73 -1.91 -13.17
N SER A 31 -2.46 -2.39 -14.18
CA SER A 31 -3.28 -3.60 -14.03
C SER A 31 -2.44 -4.83 -13.76
N GLU A 32 -1.32 -4.98 -14.45
CA GLU A 32 -0.37 -6.07 -14.25
C GLU A 32 0.32 -6.00 -12.89
N LEU A 33 0.68 -4.80 -12.42
CA LEU A 33 1.38 -4.60 -11.14
C LEU A 33 0.48 -4.89 -9.94
N TRP A 34 -0.78 -4.45 -10.00
CA TRP A 34 -1.69 -4.44 -8.86
C TRP A 34 -2.66 -5.61 -8.84
N PHE A 35 -3.21 -6.02 -10.00
CA PHE A 35 -4.33 -6.97 -10.03
C PHE A 35 -3.96 -8.33 -10.61
N ALA A 36 -2.86 -8.45 -11.36
CA ALA A 36 -2.49 -9.75 -11.89
C ALA A 36 -2.09 -10.69 -10.74
N PRO A 37 -2.71 -11.87 -10.60
CA PRO A 37 -2.48 -12.73 -9.45
C PRO A 37 -1.06 -13.28 -9.42
N TYR A 38 -0.55 -13.51 -8.23
CA TYR A 38 0.72 -14.18 -7.97
C TYR A 38 0.55 -15.20 -6.84
N THR A 39 1.57 -16.04 -6.64
CA THR A 39 1.60 -17.02 -5.55
C THR A 39 2.30 -16.45 -4.34
N ARG A 40 1.60 -16.40 -3.20
CA ARG A 40 2.20 -16.24 -1.86
C ARG A 40 2.15 -17.54 -1.06
N CYS A 41 0.99 -18.20 -1.00
CA CYS A 41 0.80 -19.48 -0.31
C CYS A 41 0.33 -20.58 -1.26
N ARG A 42 -0.70 -20.28 -2.06
CA ARG A 42 -1.31 -21.16 -3.07
C ARG A 42 -1.17 -20.55 -4.47
N PRO A 43 -1.31 -21.33 -5.55
CA PRO A 43 -1.23 -20.78 -6.89
C PRO A 43 -2.26 -19.65 -7.11
N ASN A 44 -1.79 -18.46 -7.51
CA ASN A 44 -2.63 -17.31 -7.85
C ASN A 44 -3.61 -16.88 -6.74
N ASP A 45 -3.13 -16.83 -5.50
CA ASP A 45 -3.94 -16.61 -4.31
C ASP A 45 -3.92 -15.18 -3.77
N SER A 46 -3.12 -14.30 -4.38
CA SER A 46 -2.95 -12.92 -3.92
C SER A 46 -2.59 -12.00 -5.08
N SER A 47 -2.79 -10.71 -4.86
CA SER A 47 -2.42 -9.61 -5.74
C SER A 47 -1.95 -8.41 -4.91
N GLY A 48 -1.26 -7.46 -5.54
CA GLY A 48 -0.77 -6.27 -4.82
C GLY A 48 -1.92 -5.43 -4.27
N PHE A 49 -3.04 -5.39 -4.99
CA PHE A 49 -4.23 -4.66 -4.56
C PHE A 49 -4.89 -5.31 -3.34
N GLU A 50 -5.08 -6.64 -3.36
CA GLU A 50 -5.64 -7.37 -2.22
C GLU A 50 -4.78 -7.14 -0.98
N HIS A 51 -3.46 -7.34 -1.10
CA HIS A 51 -2.56 -7.19 0.02
C HIS A 51 -2.54 -5.77 0.62
N VAL A 52 -2.47 -4.72 -0.22
CA VAL A 52 -2.31 -3.33 0.24
C VAL A 52 -3.65 -2.70 0.64
N PHE A 53 -4.68 -2.83 -0.20
CA PHE A 53 -5.94 -2.09 -0.04
C PHE A 53 -7.06 -2.89 0.59
N VAL A 54 -7.20 -4.18 0.28
CA VAL A 54 -8.26 -5.04 0.86
C VAL A 54 -7.83 -5.57 2.23
N GLY A 55 -6.54 -5.83 2.41
CA GLY A 55 -6.00 -6.51 3.57
C GLY A 55 -5.93 -8.02 3.35
N GLU A 56 -4.94 -8.62 3.99
CA GLU A 56 -4.74 -10.07 4.02
C GLU A 56 -4.46 -10.48 5.46
N GLU A 57 -5.13 -11.54 5.89
CA GLU A 57 -4.85 -12.28 7.12
C GLU A 57 -4.15 -13.59 6.77
N ARG A 58 -3.24 -14.01 7.64
CA ARG A 58 -2.58 -15.31 7.51
C ARG A 58 -2.31 -15.90 8.88
N HIS A 59 -2.98 -17.00 9.20
CA HIS A 59 -2.82 -17.71 10.48
C HIS A 59 -3.13 -16.77 11.65
N GLY A 60 -4.26 -16.07 11.59
CA GLY A 60 -4.65 -15.07 12.58
C GLY A 60 -3.93 -13.73 12.44
N LYS A 61 -2.84 -13.65 11.69
CA LYS A 61 -2.01 -12.46 11.61
C LYS A 61 -2.38 -11.57 10.43
N VAL A 62 -2.77 -10.33 10.71
CA VAL A 62 -2.98 -9.31 9.69
C VAL A 62 -1.62 -8.87 9.10
N ILE A 63 -1.40 -9.19 7.83
CA ILE A 63 -0.15 -8.89 7.12
C ILE A 63 -0.28 -7.71 6.14
N GLY A 64 -1.51 -7.28 5.85
CA GLY A 64 -1.83 -6.14 4.98
C GLY A 64 -2.68 -5.09 5.69
N LEU A 65 -3.60 -4.44 4.95
CA LEU A 65 -4.58 -3.47 5.47
C LEU A 65 -3.93 -2.16 5.92
N HIS A 66 -3.63 -1.31 4.94
CA HIS A 66 -3.06 0.03 5.13
C HIS A 66 -3.98 1.16 4.64
N ASN A 67 -5.17 0.81 4.11
CA ASN A 67 -6.10 1.76 3.53
C ASN A 67 -7.21 2.16 4.52
N TRP A 68 -7.42 3.47 4.67
CA TRP A 68 -8.38 4.00 5.64
C TRP A 68 -9.84 3.68 5.30
N ILE A 69 -10.18 3.57 4.01
CA ILE A 69 -11.54 3.25 3.57
C ILE A 69 -11.86 1.81 3.98
N GLN A 70 -10.96 0.89 3.69
CA GLN A 70 -11.12 -0.51 4.09
C GLN A 70 -11.16 -0.65 5.61
N PHE A 71 -10.27 0.03 6.32
CA PHE A 71 -10.28 0.07 7.78
C PHE A 71 -11.66 0.50 8.32
N TYR A 72 -12.16 1.64 7.85
CA TYR A 72 -13.48 2.14 8.24
C TYR A 72 -14.62 1.15 7.92
N LEU A 73 -14.60 0.53 6.74
CA LEU A 73 -15.64 -0.41 6.34
C LEU A 73 -15.65 -1.68 7.22
N GLU A 74 -14.48 -2.20 7.58
CA GLU A 74 -14.36 -3.40 8.43
C GLU A 74 -14.65 -3.07 9.90
N GLU A 75 -14.24 -1.90 10.39
CA GLU A 75 -14.63 -1.39 11.72
C GLU A 75 -16.15 -1.23 11.82
N LYS A 76 -16.78 -0.63 10.79
CA LYS A 76 -18.24 -0.48 10.74
C LYS A 76 -18.99 -1.81 10.73
N LYS A 77 -18.38 -2.87 10.22
CA LYS A 77 -18.92 -4.24 10.25
C LYS A 77 -18.72 -4.93 11.61
N GLY A 78 -18.01 -4.31 12.55
CA GLY A 78 -17.62 -4.90 13.82
C GLY A 78 -16.50 -5.93 13.70
N LYS A 79 -15.78 -5.94 12.58
CA LYS A 79 -14.67 -6.89 12.33
C LYS A 79 -13.32 -6.35 12.80
N ILE A 80 -13.14 -5.04 12.84
CA ILE A 80 -11.94 -4.43 13.41
C ILE A 80 -12.21 -4.04 14.86
N ASN A 81 -11.30 -4.43 15.74
CA ASN A 81 -11.22 -3.95 17.11
C ASN A 81 -9.99 -3.06 17.27
N TYR A 82 -10.20 -1.75 17.38
CA TYR A 82 -9.15 -0.76 17.54
C TYR A 82 -8.63 -0.70 18.98
N SER A 83 -7.33 -0.91 19.14
CA SER A 83 -6.66 -0.96 20.46
C SER A 83 -5.92 0.33 20.83
N GLY A 84 -5.79 1.29 19.90
CA GLY A 84 -5.08 2.54 20.14
C GLY A 84 -4.18 2.95 18.98
N TRP A 85 -3.51 4.10 19.13
CA TRP A 85 -2.56 4.65 18.19
C TRP A 85 -1.15 4.69 18.81
N VAL A 86 -0.14 4.80 17.96
CA VAL A 86 1.29 4.78 18.33
C VAL A 86 2.02 5.87 17.53
N GLY A 87 3.08 6.43 18.10
CA GLY A 87 3.98 7.36 17.40
C GLY A 87 3.77 8.82 17.78
N LYS A 88 4.25 9.74 16.95
CA LYS A 88 3.88 11.15 17.02
C LYS A 88 2.59 11.33 16.22
N GLN A 89 1.54 11.74 16.89
CA GLN A 89 0.41 12.41 16.24
C GLN A 89 0.59 13.91 16.44
N ASP A 90 0.16 14.66 15.45
CA ASP A 90 -0.04 16.09 15.60
C ASP A 90 -0.92 16.36 16.81
N SER A 91 -0.42 17.19 17.73
CA SER A 91 -1.17 17.61 18.91
C SER A 91 -2.18 18.71 18.60
N ASP A 92 -2.08 19.38 17.44
CA ASP A 92 -2.91 20.55 17.11
C ASP A 92 -3.87 20.37 15.91
N TYR A 93 -3.86 19.19 15.26
CA TYR A 93 -4.73 18.84 14.12
C TYR A 93 -4.63 19.82 12.94
N ASN A 94 -3.55 20.59 12.85
CA ASN A 94 -3.33 21.57 11.80
C ASN A 94 -2.49 21.01 10.64
N ASP A 95 -2.00 19.78 10.77
CA ASP A 95 -1.28 19.11 9.69
C ASP A 95 -2.17 18.89 8.46
N ASP A 96 -1.61 19.19 7.30
CA ASP A 96 -2.20 18.95 5.99
C ASP A 96 -2.17 17.47 5.58
N VAL A 97 -1.61 16.60 6.44
CA VAL A 97 -1.46 15.16 6.23
C VAL A 97 -1.84 14.40 7.48
N HIS A 98 -2.81 13.50 7.35
CA HIS A 98 -3.28 12.68 8.46
C HIS A 98 -2.72 11.26 8.37
N LEU A 99 -1.45 11.08 8.74
CA LEU A 99 -0.80 9.78 8.78
C LEU A 99 -0.85 9.22 10.21
N VAL A 100 -1.60 8.13 10.41
CA VAL A 100 -1.83 7.56 11.75
C VAL A 100 -1.33 6.13 11.82
N THR A 101 -0.46 5.84 12.78
CA THR A 101 -0.08 4.45 13.10
C THR A 101 -1.01 3.91 14.17
N VAL A 102 -1.77 2.87 13.83
CA VAL A 102 -2.77 2.23 14.69
C VAL A 102 -2.39 0.80 15.06
N LYS A 103 -2.99 0.33 16.15
CA LYS A 103 -2.93 -1.04 16.66
C LYS A 103 -4.35 -1.59 16.70
N PHE A 104 -4.58 -2.77 16.12
CA PHE A 104 -5.92 -3.36 16.03
C PHE A 104 -5.87 -4.87 15.78
N SER A 105 -6.95 -5.59 16.09
CA SER A 105 -7.22 -6.92 15.54
C SER A 105 -8.29 -6.84 14.45
N TRP A 106 -8.27 -7.78 13.51
CA TRP A 106 -9.22 -7.85 12.40
C TRP A 106 -9.72 -9.28 12.21
N GLU A 107 -11.01 -9.51 12.45
CA GLU A 107 -11.68 -10.78 12.24
C GLU A 107 -12.27 -10.82 10.83
N ASP A 108 -11.47 -11.21 9.85
CA ASP A 108 -11.93 -11.30 8.46
C ASP A 108 -12.84 -12.52 8.23
N GLY A 109 -12.74 -13.53 9.11
CA GLY A 109 -13.48 -14.79 9.10
C GLY A 109 -12.66 -15.99 8.60
N ALA A 110 -11.35 -15.85 8.39
CA ALA A 110 -10.47 -16.89 7.89
C ALA A 110 -9.90 -17.81 8.99
N ASP A 111 -9.56 -17.27 10.16
CA ASP A 111 -9.02 -18.02 11.30
C ASP A 111 -9.87 -17.77 12.58
N ASP A 112 -9.93 -18.78 13.47
CA ASP A 112 -10.73 -18.72 14.72
C ASP A 112 -10.07 -17.83 15.81
N GLU A 113 -8.76 -17.61 15.69
CA GLU A 113 -7.98 -16.77 16.59
C GLU A 113 -7.24 -15.71 15.78
N VAL A 114 -7.47 -14.44 16.14
CA VAL A 114 -6.86 -13.29 15.46
C VAL A 114 -5.79 -12.67 16.35
N GLU A 115 -4.59 -12.54 15.79
CA GLU A 115 -3.50 -11.79 16.39
C GLU A 115 -3.71 -10.28 16.21
N GLU A 116 -3.39 -9.53 17.25
CA GLU A 116 -3.37 -8.08 17.17
C GLU A 116 -2.20 -7.61 16.28
N LYS A 117 -2.50 -6.78 15.28
CA LYS A 117 -1.48 -6.11 14.47
C LYS A 117 -0.85 -5.00 15.31
N PRO A 118 0.45 -5.08 15.64
CA PRO A 118 1.08 -4.15 16.58
C PRO A 118 1.21 -2.73 16.01
N MET A 119 1.39 -2.60 14.70
CA MET A 119 1.54 -1.34 13.99
C MET A 119 1.01 -1.46 12.56
N SER A 120 0.11 -0.55 12.18
CA SER A 120 -0.26 -0.28 10.79
C SER A 120 -0.36 1.22 10.59
N THR A 121 0.42 1.77 9.68
CA THR A 121 0.29 3.18 9.31
C THR A 121 -0.74 3.31 8.20
N ILE A 122 -1.68 4.23 8.40
CA ILE A 122 -2.84 4.50 7.55
C ILE A 122 -2.84 6.00 7.23
N LEU A 123 -2.96 6.32 5.93
CA LEU A 123 -3.18 7.70 5.48
C LEU A 123 -4.69 7.96 5.47
N CYS A 124 -5.18 8.81 6.35
CA CYS A 124 -6.60 9.12 6.49
C CYS A 124 -7.01 10.26 5.54
N GLY A 125 -8.15 10.10 4.86
CA GLY A 125 -8.72 11.14 3.99
C GLY A 125 -8.15 11.17 2.57
N SER A 126 -7.16 10.33 2.24
CA SER A 126 -6.66 10.14 0.89
C SER A 126 -7.67 9.46 -0.03
N THR A 127 -7.50 9.62 -1.34
CA THR A 127 -8.20 8.77 -2.32
C THR A 127 -7.39 7.50 -2.56
N VAL A 128 -8.07 6.40 -2.94
CA VAL A 128 -7.39 5.19 -3.45
C VAL A 128 -6.50 5.54 -4.64
N GLU A 129 -6.92 6.47 -5.49
CA GLU A 129 -6.14 6.93 -6.64
C GLU A 129 -4.83 7.60 -6.22
N PHE A 130 -4.82 8.40 -5.15
CA PHE A 130 -3.62 9.04 -4.62
C PHE A 130 -2.62 7.99 -4.09
N GLU A 131 -3.09 7.06 -3.25
CA GLU A 131 -2.23 5.99 -2.71
C GLU A 131 -1.72 5.07 -3.83
N LEU A 132 -2.59 4.67 -4.75
CA LEU A 132 -2.20 3.85 -5.90
C LEU A 132 -1.15 4.56 -6.75
N ALA A 133 -1.30 5.87 -6.97
CA ALA A 133 -0.34 6.69 -7.71
C ALA A 133 1.04 6.70 -7.04
N ILE A 134 1.12 7.08 -5.76
CA ILE A 134 2.40 7.26 -5.08
C ILE A 134 3.15 5.94 -4.91
N LEU A 135 2.43 4.86 -4.56
CA LEU A 135 3.01 3.54 -4.40
C LEU A 135 3.51 2.98 -5.76
N THR A 136 2.78 3.26 -6.86
CA THR A 136 3.23 2.89 -8.21
C THR A 136 4.46 3.67 -8.65
N ILE A 137 4.52 4.98 -8.36
CA ILE A 137 5.68 5.82 -8.65
C ILE A 137 6.92 5.25 -7.97
N VAL A 138 6.83 5.02 -6.66
CA VAL A 138 7.95 4.54 -5.87
C VAL A 138 8.37 3.13 -6.31
N PHE A 139 7.42 2.25 -6.62
CA PHE A 139 7.74 0.92 -7.12
C PHE A 139 8.53 0.95 -8.45
N LEU A 140 8.23 1.88 -9.36
CA LEU A 140 8.82 1.93 -10.71
C LEU A 140 10.01 2.90 -10.85
N SER A 141 10.25 3.77 -9.87
CA SER A 141 11.30 4.81 -9.93
C SER A 141 12.15 4.93 -8.65
N GLY A 142 11.67 4.39 -7.54
CA GLY A 142 12.31 4.41 -6.24
C GLY A 142 13.25 3.23 -5.98
N ASN A 143 13.60 3.07 -4.71
CA ASN A 143 14.37 1.95 -4.17
C ASN A 143 13.41 0.88 -3.64
N GLN A 144 13.26 -0.21 -4.40
CA GLN A 144 12.54 -1.39 -3.93
C GLN A 144 13.33 -2.05 -2.78
N ASP A 145 12.64 -2.49 -1.73
CA ASP A 145 13.26 -3.05 -0.51
C ASP A 145 14.17 -2.08 0.27
N GLY A 146 14.02 -0.77 0.05
CA GLY A 146 14.74 0.24 0.82
C GLY A 146 13.94 1.53 0.99
N ASP A 147 14.60 2.56 1.55
CA ASP A 147 13.94 3.80 1.91
C ASP A 147 13.68 4.71 0.69
N ASN A 148 12.49 5.31 0.67
CA ASN A 148 12.06 6.33 -0.28
C ASN A 148 11.50 7.50 0.51
N ILE A 149 12.39 8.40 0.92
CA ILE A 149 12.05 9.54 1.78
C ILE A 149 11.60 10.73 0.94
N PHE A 150 10.44 11.29 1.29
CA PHE A 150 9.92 12.50 0.68
C PHE A 150 9.01 13.27 1.63
N HIS A 151 8.65 14.49 1.24
CA HIS A 151 7.70 15.31 1.97
C HIS A 151 6.31 15.13 1.35
N LEU A 152 5.34 14.77 2.18
CA LEU A 152 3.93 14.88 1.87
C LEU A 152 3.40 16.00 2.75
N GLY A 153 3.02 17.12 2.14
CA GLY A 153 2.69 18.32 2.91
C GLY A 153 3.83 18.75 3.83
N SER A 154 3.50 18.97 5.10
CA SER A 154 4.44 19.22 6.19
C SER A 154 5.19 17.97 6.70
N GLU A 155 4.67 16.78 6.42
CA GLU A 155 5.17 15.52 6.98
C GLU A 155 6.30 14.90 6.16
N LYS A 156 7.34 14.46 6.85
CA LYS A 156 8.44 13.70 6.26
C LYS A 156 8.10 12.21 6.34
N ILE A 157 7.88 11.58 5.19
CA ILE A 157 7.42 10.20 5.12
C ILE A 157 8.38 9.30 4.34
N ASN A 158 8.29 8.00 4.61
CA ASN A 158 8.93 6.94 3.86
C ASN A 158 7.84 6.15 3.13
N VAL A 159 8.00 5.92 1.82
CA VAL A 159 7.22 4.87 1.13
C VAL A 159 8.04 3.63 1.05
N VAL A 160 7.54 2.61 1.73
CA VAL A 160 8.09 1.27 1.68
C VAL A 160 7.39 0.52 0.56
N CYS A 161 8.18 -0.15 -0.29
CA CYS A 161 7.65 -1.09 -1.27
C CYS A 161 8.53 -2.35 -1.34
N HIS A 162 7.87 -3.50 -1.32
CA HIS A 162 8.49 -4.81 -1.42
C HIS A 162 7.96 -5.52 -2.68
N PRO A 163 8.84 -5.89 -3.63
CA PRO A 163 8.44 -6.57 -4.84
C PRO A 163 8.09 -8.04 -4.57
N GLN A 164 6.96 -8.48 -5.11
CA GLN A 164 6.65 -9.90 -5.23
C GLN A 164 7.23 -10.42 -6.54
N ARG A 165 8.26 -11.27 -6.44
CA ARG A 165 8.86 -11.94 -7.60
C ARG A 165 7.93 -13.03 -8.12
N THR A 166 7.73 -13.08 -9.42
CA THR A 166 6.92 -14.09 -10.11
C THR A 166 7.82 -15.01 -10.95
N ARG A 167 7.36 -16.22 -11.23
CA ARG A 167 8.08 -17.14 -12.15
C ARG A 167 8.07 -16.66 -13.60
N ILE A 168 7.00 -15.99 -14.00
CA ILE A 168 6.79 -15.47 -15.35
C ILE A 168 6.43 -13.99 -15.23
N GLY A 169 7.06 -13.16 -16.06
CA GLY A 169 6.88 -11.71 -16.06
C GLY A 169 7.81 -10.97 -15.11
N GLY A 170 7.63 -9.66 -15.03
CA GLY A 170 8.35 -8.79 -14.10
C GLY A 170 7.78 -8.88 -12.68
N ALA A 171 8.54 -8.36 -11.71
CA ALA A 171 8.07 -8.25 -10.34
C ALA A 171 6.80 -7.40 -10.24
N LYS A 172 5.92 -7.81 -9.33
CA LYS A 172 4.65 -7.14 -9.01
C LYS A 172 4.76 -6.45 -7.66
N ILE A 173 3.78 -5.62 -7.32
CA ILE A 173 3.71 -5.03 -5.98
C ILE A 173 3.30 -6.14 -5.02
N GLY A 174 4.17 -6.44 -4.05
CA GLY A 174 3.88 -7.37 -2.98
C GLY A 174 3.27 -6.63 -1.80
N THR A 175 4.09 -5.83 -1.13
CA THR A 175 3.70 -5.02 0.03
C THR A 175 4.09 -3.58 -0.25
N ALA A 176 3.21 -2.63 0.04
CA ALA A 176 3.52 -1.22 -0.11
C ALA A 176 2.69 -0.39 0.86
N TYR A 177 3.33 0.55 1.57
CA TYR A 177 2.67 1.41 2.55
C TYR A 177 3.49 2.67 2.81
N LEU A 178 2.84 3.66 3.42
CA LEU A 178 3.46 4.90 3.88
C LEU A 178 3.77 4.76 5.38
N GLU A 179 4.89 5.28 5.83
CA GLU A 179 5.21 5.42 7.25
C GLU A 179 5.87 6.77 7.54
N VAL A 180 5.84 7.21 8.80
CA VAL A 180 6.59 8.40 9.23
C VAL A 180 8.09 8.10 9.10
N ALA A 181 8.83 8.96 8.42
CA ALA A 181 10.27 8.81 8.28
C ALA A 181 10.95 8.99 9.64
N ARG A 182 11.95 8.14 9.92
CA ARG A 182 12.81 8.28 11.10
C ARG A 182 13.87 9.38 10.94
#